data_AF-A0A938PGU7-F1
#
_entry.id   AF-A0A938PGU7-F1
#
_cell.length_a   1.000
_cell.length_b   1.000
_cell.length_c   1.000
_cell.angle_alpha   90.00
_cell.angle_beta   90.00
_cell.angle_gamma   90.00
#
_symmetry.space_group_name_H-M   'P 1'
#
loop_
_entity.id
_entity.type
_entity.pdbx_description
1 polymer ?
#
loop_
_entity_poly.entity_id
_entity_poly.type
_entity_poly.pdbx_seq_one_letter_code
_entity_poly.pdbx_strand_id
1 'polypeptide(L)' 'MSLIVQKYGGTSVGSIDRIRNVAERVAKFKMLGHQVVVVLSAMSGETNRLIALAKE' A
#
# COMPACT_ATOMS: atom_id res chain seq x y z
N MET A 1 -4.91 -13.83 17.94
CA MET A 1 -5.70 -13.54 16.73
C MET A 1 -6.32 -12.16 16.91
N SER A 2 -5.99 -11.22 16.02
CA SER A 2 -6.50 -9.84 16.06
C SER A 2 -6.87 -9.38 14.66
N LEU A 3 -7.76 -8.40 14.54
CA LEU A 3 -8.03 -7.70 13.28
C LEU A 3 -7.09 -6.49 13.18
N ILE A 4 -6.28 -6.45 12.12
CA ILE A 4 -5.28 -5.40 11.89
C ILE A 4 -5.60 -4.70 10.57
N VAL A 5 -5.64 -3.37 10.61
CA VAL A 5 -5.72 -2.52 9.43
C VAL A 5 -4.35 -1.91 9.16
N GLN A 6 -3.77 -2.17 8.00
CA GLN A 6 -2.48 -1.63 7.58
C GLN A 6 -2.68 -0.64 6.44
N LYS A 7 -2.28 0.62 6.64
CA LYS A 7 -2.31 1.64 5.59
C LYS A 7 -0.91 1.95 5.09
N TYR A 8 -0.74 1.95 3.77
CA TYR A 8 0.51 2.31 3.11
C TYR A 8 0.32 3.55 2.23
N GLY A 9 1.16 4.57 2.43
CA GLY A 9 1.16 5.79 1.62
C GLY A 9 1.90 5.60 0.30
N GLY A 10 1.77 6.58 -0.61
CA GLY A 10 2.34 6.48 -1.96
C GLY A 10 3.85 6.27 -2.00
N THR A 11 4.60 6.78 -1.02
CA THR A 11 6.05 6.53 -0.89
C THR A 11 6.38 5.10 -0.46
N SER A 12 5.47 4.43 0.26
CA SER A 12 5.60 3.02 0.64
C SER A 12 5.30 2.07 -0.51
N VAL A 13 4.64 2.55 -1.57
CA VAL A 13 4.31 1.77 -2.78
C VAL A 13 4.85 2.41 -4.06
N GLY A 14 5.85 3.29 -3.95
CA GLY A 14 6.34 4.10 -5.09
C GLY A 14 7.14 3.33 -6.13
N SER A 15 7.48 2.07 -5.87
CA SER A 15 8.17 1.19 -6.83
C SER A 15 7.75 -0.26 -6.63
N ILE A 16 8.02 -1.11 -7.62
CA ILE A 16 7.71 -2.54 -7.57
C ILE A 16 8.42 -3.20 -6.37
N ASP A 17 9.68 -2.88 -6.11
CA ASP A 17 10.41 -3.46 -4.96
C ASP A 17 9.82 -3.03 -3.62
N ARG A 18 9.32 -1.79 -3.52
CA ARG A 18 8.62 -1.33 -2.32
C ARG A 18 7.28 -2.06 -2.14
N ILE A 19 6.55 -2.32 -3.22
CA ILE A 19 5.32 -3.11 -3.19
C ILE A 19 5.61 -4.56 -2.73
N ARG A 20 6.69 -5.19 -3.21
CA ARG A 20 7.12 -6.52 -2.74
C ARG A 20 7.41 -6.51 -1.24
N ASN A 21 8.16 -5.51 -0.76
CA ASN A 21 8.43 -5.35 0.68
C ASN A 21 7.15 -5.16 1.51
N VAL A 22 6.15 -4.43 0.99
CA VAL A 22 4.84 -4.30 1.65
C VAL A 22 4.12 -5.65 1.68
N ALA A 23 4.13 -6.41 0.58
CA ALA A 23 3.51 -7.73 0.51
C ALA A 23 4.12 -8.72 1.52
N GLU A 24 5.45 -8.74 1.66
CA GLU A 24 6.14 -9.56 2.67
C GLU A 24 5.71 -9.21 4.09
N ARG A 25 5.57 -7.92 4.40
CA ARG A 25 5.09 -7.46 5.72
C ARG A 25 3.65 -7.91 5.98
N VAL A 26 2.75 -7.76 5.01
CA VAL A 26 1.35 -8.21 5.13
C VAL A 26 1.29 -9.73 5.34
N ALA A 27 2.05 -10.49 4.54
CA ALA A 27 2.13 -11.94 4.64
C ALA A 27 2.62 -12.39 6.03
N LYS A 28 3.63 -11.71 6.60
CA LYS A 28 4.11 -11.98 7.95
C LYS A 28 3.00 -11.86 9.00
N PHE A 29 2.21 -10.79 8.97
CA PHE A 29 1.09 -10.63 9.92
C PHE A 29 -0.01 -11.66 9.70
N LYS A 30 -0.27 -12.05 8.45
CA LYS A 30 -1.22 -13.13 8.15
C LYS A 30 -0.73 -14.48 8.71
N MET A 31 0.57 -14.79 8.56
CA MET A 31 1.20 -16.01 9.10
C MET A 31 1.18 -16.09 10.63
N LEU A 32 1.24 -14.95 11.31
CA LEU A 32 1.08 -14.87 12.78
C LEU A 32 -0.37 -15.12 13.24
N GLY A 33 -1.29 -15.43 12.32
CA GLY A 33 -2.68 -15.69 12.64
C GLY A 33 -3.43 -14.40 12.99
N HIS A 34 -3.20 -13.32 12.25
CA HIS A 34 -4.06 -12.14 12.28
C HIS A 34 -4.99 -12.10 11.06
N GLN A 35 -6.15 -11.46 11.22
CA GLN A 35 -6.94 -10.99 10.07
C GLN A 35 -6.39 -9.63 9.66
N VAL A 36 -6.10 -9.44 8.37
CA VAL A 36 -5.43 -8.24 7.87
C VAL A 36 -6.27 -7.60 6.78
N VAL A 37 -6.58 -6.32 6.95
CA VAL A 37 -7.15 -5.45 5.92
C VAL A 37 -6.06 -4.47 5.50
N VAL A 38 -5.83 -4.33 4.20
CA VAL A 38 -4.77 -3.46 3.66
C VAL A 38 -5.39 -2.34 2.84
N VAL A 39 -5.02 -1.10 3.13
CA VAL A 39 -5.43 0.09 2.38
C VAL A 39 -4.20 0.73 1.75
N LEU A 40 -4.24 0.93 0.43
CA LEU A 40 -3.14 1.52 -0.31
C LEU A 40 -3.55 2.89 -0.86
N SER A 41 -2.61 3.84 -0.84
CA SER A 41 -2.69 5.02 -1.70
C SER A 41 -2.17 4.68 -3.11
N ALA A 42 -2.42 5.54 -4.10
CA ALA A 42 -1.75 5.45 -5.40
C ALA A 42 -0.22 5.57 -5.24
N MET A 43 0.54 5.05 -6.22
CA MET A 43 1.99 5.18 -6.25
C MET A 43 2.42 6.65 -6.22
N SER A 44 3.60 6.92 -5.65
CA SER A 44 4.11 8.28 -5.50
C SER A 44 4.08 9.05 -6.84
N GLY A 45 3.47 10.24 -6.82
CA GLY A 45 3.31 11.09 -8.01
C GLY A 45 2.05 10.83 -8.84
N GLU A 46 1.47 9.63 -8.81
CA GLU A 46 0.36 9.26 -9.72
C GLU A 46 -0.94 10.05 -9.45
N THR A 47 -1.27 10.31 -8.18
CA THR A 47 -2.43 11.17 -7.88
C THR A 47 -2.25 12.57 -8.45
N ASN A 48 -1.06 13.15 -8.34
CA ASN A 48 -0.78 14.48 -8.88
C ASN A 48 -0.79 14.47 -10.41
N ARG A 49 -0.25 13.42 -11.04
CA ARG A 49 -0.31 13.22 -12.49
C ARG A 49 -1.75 13.18 -13.01
N LEU A 50 -2.61 12.41 -12.35
CA LEU A 50 -4.03 12.32 -12.72
C LEU A 50 -4.77 13.64 -12.52
N ILE A 51 -4.48 14.37 -11.43
CA ILE A 51 -5.05 15.71 -11.21
C ILE A 51 -4.60 16.70 -12.29
N ALA A 52 -3.35 16.62 -12.74
CA ALA A 52 -2.86 17.46 -13.83
C ALA A 52 -3.57 17.15 -15.15
N LEU A 53 -3.71 15.86 -15.49
CA LEU A 53 -4.42 15.42 -16.70
C LEU A 53 -5.89 15.86 -16.72
N ALA A 54 -6.56 15.88 -15.56
CA ALA A 54 -7.95 16.31 -15.46
C ALA A 54 -8.14 17.83 -15.63
N LYS A 55 -7.06 18.63 -15.62
CA LYS A 55 -7.08 20.09 -15.78
C LYS A 55 -6.70 20.53 -17.19
N GLU A 56 -6.34 19.59 -18.06
CA GLU A 56 -6.21 19.80 -19.51
C GLU A 56 -7.59 19.78 -20.16
#